data_AF-A0A164QY67-F1
#
_entry.id   AF-A0A164QY67-F1
#
_cell.length_a   1.000
_cell.length_b   1.000
_cell.length_c   1.000
_cell.angle_alpha   90.00
_cell.angle_beta   90.00
_cell.angle_gamma   90.00
#
_symmetry.space_group_name_H-M   'P 1'
#
loop_
_entity.id
_entity.type
_entity.pdbx_description
1 polymer ?
#
loop_
_entity_poly.entity_id
_entity_poly.type
_entity_poly.pdbx_seq_one_letter_code
_entity_poly.pdbx_strand_id
1 'polypeptide(L)'
;MSFEGGRVRSARGRAVRPTAGAGPGGRRRARAAIPTGALAGLTALGLAACAGPGTADARAVVEELAAAVAEGDGTAACALILPDAADALAADEGEPCADVVTAPDGPLTALAAAGDDLVVEDVHVAGRQAQVVTATDTLFLAVSGDGWVVTAAGCMPREDRPYDCEVEA
;
A
#
# COMPACT_ATOMS: atom_id res chain seq x y z
N MET A 1 -29.82 -42.81 1.05
CA MET A 1 -30.50 -41.68 1.69
C MET A 1 -30.69 -40.61 0.64
N SER A 2 -31.86 -40.61 -0.01
CA SER A 2 -32.37 -39.53 -0.86
C SER A 2 -32.87 -38.37 0.01
N PHE A 3 -32.82 -37.14 -0.49
CA PHE A 3 -33.79 -36.03 -0.37
C PHE A 3 -33.11 -34.82 -1.06
N GLU A 4 -33.49 -34.49 -2.30
CA GLU A 4 -34.41 -33.38 -2.64
C GLU A 4 -33.80 -32.01 -2.31
N GLY A 5 -33.51 -31.13 -3.27
CA GLY A 5 -34.44 -30.62 -4.28
C GLY A 5 -34.94 -29.24 -3.82
N GLY A 6 -34.49 -28.15 -4.45
CA GLY A 6 -34.90 -26.82 -3.98
C GLY A 6 -34.43 -25.66 -4.85
N ARG A 7 -34.79 -25.66 -6.13
CA ARG A 7 -34.62 -24.53 -7.05
C ARG A 7 -35.74 -23.50 -6.78
N VAL A 8 -35.42 -22.28 -6.38
CA VAL A 8 -36.42 -21.18 -6.31
C VAL A 8 -36.20 -20.19 -7.45
N ARG A 9 -37.32 -19.85 -8.06
CA ARG A 9 -37.51 -19.21 -9.36
C ARG A 9 -37.50 -17.69 -9.28
N SER A 10 -37.09 -17.12 -10.41
CA SER A 10 -37.39 -15.78 -10.95
C SER A 10 -38.77 -15.22 -10.58
N ALA A 11 -38.81 -13.92 -10.28
CA ALA A 11 -39.99 -13.08 -10.46
C ALA A 11 -39.61 -11.84 -11.28
N ARG A 12 -40.29 -11.73 -12.43
CA ARG A 12 -40.31 -10.59 -13.34
C ARG A 12 -41.27 -9.51 -12.80
N GLY A 13 -41.01 -8.26 -13.21
CA GLY A 13 -42.00 -7.18 -13.26
C GLY A 13 -41.42 -5.87 -12.73
N ARG A 14 -41.70 -4.69 -13.26
CA ARG A 14 -42.60 -4.23 -14.33
C ARG A 14 -42.21 -2.77 -14.58
N ALA A 15 -42.06 -2.36 -15.84
CA ALA A 15 -41.87 -0.96 -16.21
C ALA A 15 -43.18 -0.17 -16.03
N VAL A 16 -43.11 1.08 -15.56
CA VAL A 16 -44.11 2.13 -15.83
C VAL A 16 -43.40 3.48 -16.04
N ARG A 17 -44.01 4.24 -16.95
CA ARG A 17 -43.59 5.36 -17.79
C ARG A 17 -43.54 6.76 -17.11
N PRO A 18 -43.00 7.78 -17.83
CA PRO A 18 -42.80 9.13 -17.33
C PRO A 18 -44.07 9.98 -17.37
N THR A 19 -44.12 11.03 -16.54
CA THR A 19 -45.11 12.10 -16.63
C THR A 19 -44.45 13.39 -17.11
N ALA A 20 -44.66 13.69 -18.39
CA ALA A 20 -44.50 15.03 -18.94
C ALA A 20 -45.71 15.87 -18.53
N GLY A 21 -45.48 16.95 -17.79
CA GLY A 21 -46.45 18.00 -17.55
C GLY A 21 -46.11 19.22 -18.40
N ALA A 22 -46.87 19.46 -19.46
CA ALA A 22 -46.86 20.69 -20.23
C ALA A 22 -48.08 21.54 -19.82
N GLY A 23 -47.87 22.83 -19.57
CA GLY A 23 -48.94 23.81 -19.41
C GLY A 23 -48.41 25.25 -19.53
N PRO A 24 -49.16 26.18 -20.15
CA PRO A 24 -48.61 27.29 -20.92
C PRO A 24 -48.81 28.66 -20.24
N GLY A 25 -48.06 29.68 -20.66
CA GLY A 25 -48.30 31.04 -20.18
C GLY A 25 -47.28 32.05 -20.65
N GLY A 26 -47.63 32.79 -21.70
CA GLY A 26 -46.74 33.74 -22.36
C GLY A 26 -46.50 35.04 -21.58
N ARG A 27 -45.28 35.55 -21.81
CA ARG A 27 -44.94 36.97 -22.04
C ARG A 27 -45.26 37.95 -20.90
N ARG A 28 -44.25 38.31 -20.11
CA ARG A 28 -43.88 39.72 -19.90
C ARG A 28 -42.36 39.85 -19.87
N ARG A 29 -41.86 40.71 -20.75
CA ARG A 29 -40.47 41.16 -20.76
C ARG A 29 -40.25 41.96 -19.48
N ALA A 30 -39.56 41.38 -18.51
CA ALA A 30 -38.94 42.13 -17.44
C ALA A 30 -37.43 42.08 -17.69
N ARG A 31 -36.88 43.18 -18.21
CA ARG A 31 -35.45 43.46 -18.13
C ARG A 31 -35.13 43.65 -16.64
N ALA A 32 -34.92 42.54 -15.93
CA ALA A 32 -34.49 42.58 -14.55
C ALA A 32 -32.96 42.66 -14.56
N ALA A 33 -32.46 43.76 -14.01
CA ALA A 33 -31.05 44.11 -13.92
C ALA A 33 -30.24 42.94 -13.36
N ILE A 34 -29.15 42.63 -14.06
CA ILE A 34 -28.14 41.65 -13.63
C ILE A 34 -27.48 42.23 -12.37
N PRO A 35 -27.62 41.61 -11.18
CA PRO A 35 -26.75 41.97 -10.08
C PRO A 35 -25.37 41.43 -10.43
N THR A 36 -24.44 42.35 -10.70
CA THR A 36 -22.99 42.13 -10.64
C THR A 36 -22.66 41.71 -9.22
N GLY A 37 -22.81 40.42 -8.91
CA GLY A 37 -22.62 39.88 -7.57
C GLY A 37 -22.29 38.40 -7.65
N ALA A 38 -21.04 38.08 -7.33
CA ALA A 38 -20.51 36.75 -7.08
C ALA A 38 -20.30 35.82 -8.29
N LEU A 39 -19.43 36.24 -9.23
CA LEU A 39 -18.46 35.28 -9.79
C LEU A 39 -17.39 35.01 -8.71
N ALA A 40 -17.55 33.98 -7.89
CA ALA A 40 -16.44 33.36 -7.14
C ALA A 40 -16.95 32.13 -6.40
N GLY A 41 -16.88 30.97 -7.03
CA GLY A 41 -17.24 29.71 -6.37
C GLY A 41 -17.14 28.52 -7.31
N LEU A 42 -16.21 28.54 -8.26
CA LEU A 42 -15.85 27.38 -9.06
C LEU A 42 -14.38 27.07 -8.85
N THR A 43 -14.12 25.78 -8.68
CA THR A 43 -12.83 25.07 -8.79
C THR A 43 -11.79 25.29 -7.69
N ALA A 44 -11.93 24.52 -6.62
CA ALA A 44 -10.80 24.12 -5.76
C ALA A 44 -10.91 22.62 -5.41
N LEU A 45 -11.06 21.75 -6.41
CA LEU A 45 -10.84 20.31 -6.24
C LEU A 45 -9.77 19.89 -7.27
N GLY A 46 -8.58 19.52 -6.79
CA GLY A 46 -7.62 18.78 -7.62
C GLY A 46 -6.15 19.18 -7.48
N LEU A 47 -5.57 19.12 -6.27
CA LEU A 47 -4.10 19.23 -6.10
C LEU A 47 -3.47 18.03 -5.36
N ALA A 48 -4.19 16.92 -5.13
CA ALA A 48 -3.68 15.80 -4.33
C ALA A 48 -2.83 14.76 -5.11
N ALA A 49 -2.45 15.01 -6.37
CA ALA A 49 -1.92 13.95 -7.25
C ALA A 49 -0.38 13.86 -7.36
N CYS A 50 0.39 14.47 -6.45
CA CYS A 50 1.87 14.37 -6.47
C CYS A 50 2.48 13.91 -5.13
N ALA A 51 1.70 13.39 -4.19
CA ALA A 51 2.26 12.74 -3.01
C ALA A 51 2.52 11.26 -3.36
N GLY A 52 3.77 10.81 -3.21
CA GLY A 52 4.13 9.39 -3.26
C GLY A 52 3.55 8.62 -2.06
N PRO A 53 3.81 7.31 -1.96
CA PRO A 53 3.33 6.52 -0.83
C PRO A 53 3.89 7.09 0.49
N GLY A 54 3.08 7.05 1.55
CA GLY A 54 3.33 7.74 2.81
C GLY A 54 4.08 6.89 3.84
N THR A 55 4.23 7.45 5.04
CA THR A 55 4.85 6.75 6.19
C THR A 55 4.04 5.53 6.64
N ALA A 56 2.71 5.61 6.59
CA ALA A 56 1.83 4.48 6.92
C ALA A 56 2.00 3.31 5.94
N ASP A 57 2.17 3.61 4.65
CA ASP A 57 2.40 2.58 3.62
C ASP A 57 3.79 1.94 3.80
N ALA A 58 4.82 2.72 4.15
CA ALA A 58 6.16 2.19 4.42
C ALA A 58 6.16 1.27 5.64
N ARG A 59 5.45 1.66 6.71
CA ARG A 59 5.25 0.83 7.89
C ARG A 59 4.57 -0.49 7.54
N ALA A 60 3.50 -0.44 6.76
CA ALA A 60 2.73 -1.62 6.38
C ALA A 60 3.58 -2.65 5.61
N VAL A 61 4.45 -2.20 4.70
CA VAL A 61 5.36 -3.12 3.97
C VAL A 61 6.33 -3.83 4.91
N VAL A 62 6.84 -3.16 5.94
CA VAL A 62 7.73 -3.79 6.92
C VAL A 62 6.99 -4.78 7.82
N GLU A 63 5.77 -4.44 8.25
CA GLU A 63 4.90 -5.35 9.02
C GLU A 63 4.53 -6.59 8.18
N GLU A 64 4.23 -6.41 6.89
CA GLU A 64 3.94 -7.51 5.95
C GLU A 64 5.16 -8.40 5.73
N LEU A 65 6.36 -7.83 5.58
CA LEU A 65 7.60 -8.61 5.48
C LEU A 65 7.85 -9.43 6.76
N ALA A 66 7.67 -8.81 7.93
CA ALA A 66 7.85 -9.51 9.21
C ALA A 66 6.88 -10.69 9.36
N ALA A 67 5.60 -10.49 9.02
CA ALA A 67 4.60 -11.54 9.03
C ALA A 67 4.95 -12.67 8.05
N ALA A 68 5.28 -12.34 6.79
CA ALA A 68 5.64 -13.33 5.78
C ALA A 68 6.85 -14.18 6.19
N VAL A 69 7.88 -13.55 6.74
CA VAL A 69 9.07 -14.26 7.24
C VAL A 69 8.73 -15.16 8.44
N ALA A 70 7.95 -14.66 9.40
CA ALA A 70 7.53 -15.42 10.58
C ALA A 70 6.64 -16.63 10.24
N GLU A 71 5.81 -16.51 9.20
CA GLU A 71 4.97 -17.58 8.67
C GLU A 71 5.75 -18.59 7.80
N GLY A 72 6.99 -18.28 7.45
CA GLY A 72 7.79 -19.09 6.53
C GLY A 72 7.37 -18.96 5.06
N ASP A 73 6.61 -17.91 4.70
CA ASP A 73 6.27 -17.61 3.31
C ASP A 73 7.37 -16.78 2.65
N GLY A 74 8.46 -17.47 2.29
CA GLY A 74 9.60 -16.84 1.64
C GLY A 74 9.28 -16.25 0.26
N THR A 75 8.26 -16.75 -0.43
CA THR A 75 7.84 -16.19 -1.72
C THR A 75 7.18 -14.83 -1.54
N ALA A 76 6.28 -14.71 -0.55
CA ALA A 76 5.67 -13.44 -0.19
C ALA A 76 6.73 -12.45 0.33
N ALA A 77 7.64 -12.90 1.21
CA ALA A 77 8.71 -12.07 1.73
C ALA A 77 9.61 -11.50 0.62
N CYS A 78 10.11 -12.34 -0.29
CA CYS A 78 10.96 -11.90 -1.40
C CYS A 78 10.24 -10.98 -2.40
N ALA A 79 8.90 -11.05 -2.51
CA ALA A 79 8.13 -10.14 -3.36
C ALA A 79 8.09 -8.69 -2.82
N LEU A 80 8.34 -8.50 -1.52
CA LEU A 80 8.44 -7.19 -0.87
C LEU A 80 9.85 -6.61 -0.93
N ILE A 81 10.84 -7.42 -1.30
CA ILE A 81 12.25 -7.03 -1.44
C ILE A 81 12.52 -6.63 -2.89
N LEU A 82 13.37 -5.63 -3.08
CA LEU A 82 13.79 -5.18 -4.40
C LEU A 82 14.46 -6.37 -5.13
N PRO A 83 14.13 -6.65 -6.40
CA PRO A 83 14.68 -7.81 -7.10
C PRO A 83 16.21 -7.89 -7.03
N ASP A 84 16.90 -6.77 -7.20
CA ASP A 84 18.36 -6.72 -7.12
C ASP A 84 18.89 -7.12 -5.72
N ALA A 85 18.20 -6.72 -4.64
CA ALA A 85 18.56 -7.12 -3.26
C ALA A 85 18.26 -8.60 -2.99
N ALA A 86 17.13 -9.10 -3.51
CA ALA A 86 16.76 -10.51 -3.39
C ALA A 86 17.75 -11.42 -4.14
N ASP A 87 18.19 -10.99 -5.33
CA ASP A 87 19.19 -11.70 -6.13
C ASP A 87 20.57 -11.65 -5.46
N ALA A 88 20.96 -10.51 -4.88
CA ALA A 88 22.20 -10.38 -4.12
C ALA A 88 22.21 -11.33 -2.90
N LEU A 89 21.13 -11.32 -2.11
CA LEU A 89 20.97 -12.21 -0.97
C LEU A 89 21.08 -13.70 -1.37
N ALA A 90 20.41 -14.08 -2.46
CA ALA A 90 20.48 -15.45 -2.96
C ALA A 90 21.88 -15.84 -3.44
N ALA A 91 22.62 -14.88 -4.01
CA ALA A 91 24.00 -15.11 -4.46
C ALA A 91 24.97 -15.25 -3.28
N ASP A 92 24.81 -14.44 -2.23
CA ASP A 92 25.69 -14.44 -1.07
C ASP A 92 25.55 -15.71 -0.23
N GLU A 93 24.31 -16.17 -0.03
CA GLU A 93 24.02 -17.40 0.73
C GLU A 93 24.10 -18.67 -0.13
N GLY A 94 24.02 -18.54 -1.46
CA GLY A 94 24.06 -19.67 -2.40
C GLY A 94 22.78 -20.50 -2.44
N GLU A 95 21.68 -19.97 -1.91
CA GLU A 95 20.35 -20.57 -1.87
C GLU A 95 19.30 -19.59 -2.41
N PRO A 96 18.14 -20.05 -2.92
CA PRO A 96 17.07 -19.16 -3.38
C PRO A 96 16.62 -18.17 -2.29
N CYS A 97 16.31 -16.93 -2.66
CA CYS A 97 15.85 -15.90 -1.72
C CYS A 97 14.75 -16.43 -0.78
N ALA A 98 13.76 -17.16 -1.31
CA ALA A 98 12.65 -17.67 -0.52
C ALA A 98 13.08 -18.62 0.62
N ASP A 99 14.17 -19.37 0.42
CA ASP A 99 14.70 -20.27 1.44
C ASP A 99 15.54 -19.47 2.45
N VAL A 100 16.36 -18.53 1.97
CA VAL A 100 17.26 -17.72 2.80
C VAL A 100 16.50 -16.80 3.76
N VAL A 101 15.50 -16.05 3.26
CA VAL A 101 14.80 -15.04 4.07
C VAL A 101 14.00 -15.65 5.24
N THR A 102 13.67 -16.94 5.17
CA THR A 102 12.92 -17.66 6.20
C THR A 102 13.79 -18.62 7.03
N ALA A 103 15.10 -18.63 6.78
CA ALA A 103 16.02 -19.49 7.50
C ALA A 103 16.04 -19.11 9.00
N PRO A 104 16.04 -20.10 9.92
CA PRO A 104 15.93 -19.86 11.36
C PRO A 104 17.11 -19.07 11.95
N ASP A 105 18.29 -19.20 11.36
CA ASP A 105 19.51 -18.44 11.69
C ASP A 105 19.93 -17.52 10.53
N GLY A 106 18.95 -17.11 9.72
CA GLY A 106 19.15 -16.31 8.52
C GLY A 106 19.21 -14.80 8.77
N PRO A 107 19.35 -14.02 7.68
CA PRO A 107 19.55 -12.57 7.73
C PRO A 107 18.37 -11.81 8.38
N LEU A 108 17.17 -12.38 8.36
CA LEU A 108 15.95 -11.76 8.89
C LEU A 108 15.42 -12.41 10.17
N THR A 109 16.21 -13.23 10.87
CA THR A 109 15.77 -13.92 12.10
C THR A 109 15.21 -12.98 13.18
N ALA A 110 15.80 -11.79 13.34
CA ALA A 110 15.31 -10.81 14.31
C ALA A 110 13.91 -10.26 13.96
N LEU A 111 13.62 -10.13 12.67
CA LEU A 111 12.31 -9.71 12.16
C LEU A 111 11.31 -10.87 12.26
N ALA A 112 11.73 -12.09 11.93
CA ALA A 112 10.97 -13.32 12.07
C ALA A 112 10.49 -13.55 13.51
N ALA A 113 11.37 -13.33 14.47
CA ALA A 113 11.08 -13.48 15.89
C ALA A 113 10.04 -12.48 16.40
N ALA A 114 9.96 -11.31 15.77
CA ALA A 114 8.95 -10.30 16.09
C ALA A 114 7.60 -10.64 15.44
N GLY A 115 7.58 -11.02 14.15
CA GLY A 115 6.36 -11.38 13.42
C GLY A 115 5.25 -10.33 13.57
N ASP A 116 4.04 -10.78 13.95
CA ASP A 116 2.88 -9.91 14.21
C ASP A 116 3.05 -8.97 15.42
N ASP A 117 3.95 -9.31 16.36
CA ASP A 117 4.24 -8.50 17.55
C ASP A 117 5.29 -7.41 17.28
N LEU A 118 5.65 -7.18 16.01
CA LEU A 118 6.63 -6.17 15.61
C LEU A 118 6.26 -4.76 16.10
N VAL A 119 7.21 -4.13 16.76
CA VAL A 119 7.09 -2.73 17.20
C VAL A 119 7.95 -1.85 16.31
N VAL A 120 7.30 -1.10 15.42
CA VAL A 120 7.92 -0.01 14.66
C VAL A 120 7.98 1.24 15.53
N GLU A 121 9.19 1.71 15.80
CA GLU A 121 9.52 2.82 16.69
C GLU A 121 9.50 4.17 15.96
N ASP A 122 10.02 4.22 14.73
CA ASP A 122 10.04 5.43 13.92
C ASP A 122 9.93 5.13 12.42
N VAL A 123 9.37 6.08 11.67
CA VAL A 123 9.28 6.02 10.21
C VAL A 123 9.64 7.37 9.63
N HIS A 124 10.76 7.41 8.91
CA HIS A 124 11.24 8.60 8.25
C HIS A 124 11.11 8.47 6.72
N VAL A 125 10.36 9.37 6.08
CA VAL A 125 10.23 9.41 4.62
C VAL A 125 10.90 10.66 4.08
N ALA A 126 11.83 10.47 3.14
CA ALA A 126 12.53 11.53 2.43
C ALA A 126 12.39 11.34 0.91
N GLY A 127 11.41 12.01 0.33
CA GLY A 127 11.15 11.96 -1.11
C GLY A 127 10.68 10.57 -1.55
N ARG A 128 11.58 9.80 -2.19
CA ARG A 128 11.30 8.45 -2.69
C ARG A 128 11.99 7.34 -1.87
N GLN A 129 12.51 7.69 -0.70
CA GLN A 129 13.14 6.76 0.21
C GLN A 129 12.44 6.81 1.56
N ALA A 130 12.45 5.69 2.27
CA ALA A 130 11.99 5.60 3.63
C ALA A 130 12.97 4.79 4.49
N GLN A 131 13.09 5.17 5.75
CA GLN A 131 13.72 4.39 6.80
C GLN A 131 12.64 4.01 7.81
N VAL A 132 12.57 2.73 8.17
CA VAL A 132 11.69 2.21 9.20
C VAL A 132 12.55 1.60 10.29
N VAL A 133 12.47 2.16 11.48
CA VAL A 133 13.20 1.67 12.66
C VAL A 133 12.24 0.86 13.50
N THR A 134 12.63 -0.37 13.82
CA THR A 134 11.89 -1.27 14.70
C THR A 134 12.71 -1.50 15.97
N ALA A 135 12.09 -2.12 16.98
CA ALA A 135 12.79 -2.46 18.22
C ALA A 135 13.96 -3.44 18.02
N THR A 136 13.99 -4.18 16.90
CA THR A 136 14.98 -5.25 16.65
C THR A 136 15.77 -5.06 15.35
N ASP A 137 15.35 -4.16 14.47
CA ASP A 137 15.90 -4.04 13.12
C ASP A 137 15.73 -2.61 12.56
N THR A 138 16.48 -2.27 11.52
CA THR A 138 16.23 -1.08 10.68
C THR A 138 16.11 -1.52 9.23
N LEU A 139 15.09 -1.01 8.55
CA LEU A 139 14.83 -1.31 7.14
C LEU A 139 14.85 -0.03 6.32
N PHE A 140 15.37 -0.13 5.10
CA PHE A 140 15.33 0.94 4.11
C PHE A 140 14.45 0.51 2.94
N LEU A 141 13.62 1.45 2.47
CA LEU A 141 12.70 1.24 1.38
C LEU A 141 12.86 2.32 0.32
N ALA A 142 12.52 1.97 -0.92
CA ALA A 142 12.41 2.90 -2.02
C ALA A 142 11.04 2.79 -2.71
N VAL A 143 10.59 3.87 -3.34
CA VAL A 143 9.36 3.83 -4.13
C VAL A 143 9.60 3.03 -5.42
N SER A 144 8.86 1.95 -5.63
CA SER A 144 8.82 1.18 -6.88
C SER A 144 7.38 1.14 -7.40
N GLY A 145 7.16 1.71 -8.60
CA GLY A 145 5.80 1.92 -9.10
C GLY A 145 4.99 2.86 -8.21
N ASP A 146 3.85 2.38 -7.73
CA ASP A 146 2.93 3.05 -6.82
C ASP A 146 3.13 2.69 -5.33
N GLY A 147 4.05 1.78 -5.02
CA GLY A 147 4.28 1.27 -3.66
C GLY A 147 5.71 1.44 -3.16
N TRP A 148 5.92 1.03 -1.91
CA TRP A 148 7.25 0.86 -1.32
C TRP A 148 7.76 -0.55 -1.58
N VAL A 149 9.09 -0.68 -1.73
CA VAL A 149 9.79 -1.95 -1.78
C VAL A 149 11.00 -1.87 -0.86
N VAL A 150 11.30 -2.95 -0.14
CA VAL A 150 12.45 -3.05 0.76
C VAL A 150 13.73 -3.13 -0.06
N THR A 151 14.64 -2.18 0.12
CA THR A 151 15.95 -2.17 -0.54
C THR A 151 17.07 -2.65 0.37
N ALA A 152 16.88 -2.56 1.69
CA ALA A 152 17.78 -3.14 2.66
C ALA A 152 17.06 -3.51 3.98
N ALA A 153 17.50 -4.56 4.65
CA ALA A 153 16.95 -5.08 5.91
C ALA A 153 18.03 -5.77 6.75
N GLY A 154 17.74 -6.08 8.02
CA GLY A 154 18.74 -6.56 8.96
C GLY A 154 19.80 -5.50 9.28
N CYS A 155 19.46 -4.21 9.20
CA CYS A 155 20.45 -3.14 9.22
C CYS A 155 20.80 -2.71 10.65
N MET A 156 22.07 -2.86 11.02
CA MET A 156 22.62 -2.43 12.30
C MET A 156 23.28 -1.04 12.19
N PRO A 157 22.95 -0.08 13.09
CA PRO A 157 23.55 1.25 13.07
C PRO A 157 25.05 1.19 13.40
N ARG A 158 25.83 2.04 12.72
CA ARG A 158 27.27 2.19 12.97
C ARG A 158 27.64 3.66 13.19
N GLU A 159 28.45 3.93 14.20
CA GLU A 159 28.97 5.28 14.49
C GLU A 159 29.75 5.85 13.29
N ASP A 160 29.34 7.03 12.83
CA ASP A 160 29.94 7.79 11.71
C ASP A 160 30.11 7.02 10.38
N ARG A 161 29.34 5.93 10.18
CA ARG A 161 29.44 5.05 9.01
C ARG A 161 28.04 4.69 8.49
N PRO A 162 27.91 4.24 7.23
CA PRO A 162 26.68 3.62 6.76
C PRO A 162 26.27 2.44 7.66
N TYR A 163 24.98 2.11 7.64
CA TYR A 163 24.46 0.91 8.30
C TYR A 163 25.13 -0.35 7.72
N ASP A 164 25.19 -1.38 8.54
CA ASP A 164 25.62 -2.73 8.15
C ASP A 164 24.37 -3.57 7.94
N CYS A 165 24.05 -3.94 6.71
CA CYS A 165 22.81 -4.61 6.36
C CYS A 165 23.07 -6.04 5.92
N GLU A 166 22.21 -6.96 6.35
CA GLU A 166 22.26 -8.38 5.95
C GLU A 166 21.60 -8.60 4.59
N VAL A 167 20.68 -7.71 4.20
CA VAL A 167 20.05 -7.67 2.88
C VAL A 167 20.26 -6.28 2.29
N GLU A 168 20.80 -6.17 1.08
CA GLU A 168 20.95 -4.89 0.36
C GLU A 168 21.10 -5.10 -1.16
N ALA A 169 20.75 -4.06 -1.94
CA ALA A 169 20.94 -3.99 -3.40
C ALA A 169 22.14 -3.13 -3.80
#